data_AF-A0A6J7B3Q3-F1
#
_entry.id   AF-A0A6J7B3Q3-F1
#
_cell.length_a   1.000
_cell.length_b   1.000
_cell.length_c   1.000
_cell.angle_alpha   90.00
_cell.angle_beta   90.00
_cell.angle_gamma   90.00
#
_symmetry.space_group_name_H-M   'P 1'
#
loop_
_entity.id
_entity.type
_entity.pdbx_description
1 polymer ?
#
loop_
_entity_poly.entity_id
_entity_poly.type
_entity_poly.pdbx_seq_one_letter_code
_entity_poly.pdbx_strand_id
1 'polypeptide(L)'
;MTHRSHAYESGATETNERLEFLGDSVLGLIVTEELYRRYPDLDESRLSPLRSGIVNMRALADIARTLNLGEYMRLGKGEEVTGGRDKNSLLADALEALIGAVYLESGMAIASSVVSTLIGPTLEDAMAKGAGLDGKSALQELAAAEGKGAPEYLVTETGPDHDKSFVAVAMVAGEAIAEGDGKSKREAEQLAARRAYEILSLPTTN
;
A
#
# COMPACT_ATOMS: atom_id res chain seq x y z
N MET A 1 11.48 17.44 15.09
CA MET A 1 10.96 16.06 15.15
C MET A 1 11.50 15.38 16.40
N THR A 2 10.77 15.46 17.50
CA THR A 2 11.23 15.02 18.83
C THR A 2 10.44 13.81 19.28
N HIS A 3 11.10 12.64 19.32
CA HIS A 3 10.50 11.43 19.86
C HIS A 3 10.44 11.48 21.38
N ARG A 4 9.46 10.79 21.98
CA ARG A 4 9.27 10.73 23.43
C ARG A 4 10.51 10.29 24.21
N SER A 5 11.34 9.40 23.66
CA SER A 5 12.59 8.98 24.33
C SER A 5 13.58 10.13 24.49
N HIS A 6 13.66 11.04 23.51
CA HIS A 6 14.49 12.23 23.62
C HIS A 6 13.89 13.24 24.60
N ALA A 7 12.58 13.43 24.58
CA ALA A 7 11.89 14.34 25.48
C ALA A 7 12.11 13.95 26.95
N TYR A 8 11.98 12.65 27.26
CA TYR A 8 12.23 12.11 28.59
C TYR A 8 13.68 12.34 29.07
N GLU A 9 14.66 12.16 28.20
CA GLU A 9 16.09 12.34 28.55
C GLU A 9 16.52 13.81 28.64
N SER A 10 15.96 14.68 27.80
CA SER A 10 16.33 16.10 27.70
C SER A 10 15.53 17.02 28.62
N GLY A 11 14.45 16.53 29.23
CA GLY A 11 13.50 17.33 30.00
C GLY A 11 12.57 18.18 29.13
N ALA A 12 12.52 17.94 27.81
CA ALA A 12 11.56 18.59 26.94
C ALA A 12 10.14 18.08 27.23
N THR A 13 9.16 18.97 27.22
CA THR A 13 7.75 18.63 27.47
C THR A 13 6.98 18.30 26.20
N GLU A 14 7.51 18.68 25.03
CA GLU A 14 6.84 18.52 23.75
C GLU A 14 7.42 17.36 22.95
N THR A 15 6.53 16.46 22.52
CA THR A 15 6.80 15.34 21.61
C THR A 15 6.08 15.58 20.29
N ASN A 16 6.46 14.83 19.26
CA ASN A 16 5.75 14.83 17.98
C ASN A 16 4.43 14.03 17.98
N GLU A 17 4.06 13.35 19.07
CA GLU A 17 2.88 12.47 19.14
C GLU A 17 1.56 13.20 18.83
N ARG A 18 1.43 14.49 19.20
CA ARG A 18 0.23 15.28 18.84
C ARG A 18 0.18 15.65 17.36
N LEU A 19 1.35 15.85 16.75
CA LEU A 19 1.45 16.13 15.32
C LEU A 19 1.22 14.86 14.51
N GLU A 20 1.74 13.72 14.97
CA GLU A 20 1.48 12.38 14.43
C GLU A 20 -0.03 12.11 14.39
N PHE A 21 -0.72 12.25 15.53
CA PHE A 21 -2.17 12.07 15.61
C PHE A 21 -2.96 12.92 14.60
N LEU A 22 -2.59 14.20 14.45
CA LEU A 22 -3.20 15.08 13.46
C LEU A 22 -2.83 14.66 12.03
N GLY A 23 -1.57 14.32 11.82
CA GLY A 23 -0.99 13.94 10.55
C GLY A 23 -1.60 12.68 9.96
N ASP A 24 -1.85 11.66 10.77
CA ASP A 24 -2.57 10.43 10.36
C ASP A 24 -3.95 10.76 9.77
N SER A 25 -4.73 11.59 10.47
CA SER A 25 -6.05 12.01 9.99
C SER A 25 -5.98 12.82 8.69
N VAL A 26 -5.00 13.71 8.57
CA VAL A 26 -4.79 14.53 7.36
C VAL A 26 -4.36 13.65 6.19
N LEU A 27 -3.38 12.78 6.39
CA LEU A 27 -2.90 11.81 5.41
C LEU A 27 -4.04 10.91 4.93
N GLY A 28 -4.82 10.36 5.86
CA GLY A 28 -5.95 9.49 5.57
C GLY A 28 -7.01 10.17 4.70
N LEU A 29 -7.33 11.44 4.99
CA LEU A 29 -8.27 12.23 4.18
C LEU A 29 -7.72 12.45 2.76
N ILE A 30 -6.49 12.94 2.64
CA ILE A 30 -5.89 13.26 1.34
C ILE A 30 -5.79 12.01 0.46
N VAL A 31 -5.32 10.88 1.01
CA VAL A 31 -5.20 9.63 0.25
C VAL A 31 -6.58 9.13 -0.17
N THR A 32 -7.58 9.21 0.73
CA THR A 32 -8.95 8.81 0.39
C THR A 32 -9.52 9.68 -0.74
N GLU A 33 -9.28 10.99 -0.71
CA GLU A 33 -9.71 11.93 -1.76
C GLU A 33 -9.00 11.66 -3.09
N GLU A 34 -7.69 11.44 -3.07
CA GLU A 34 -6.88 11.10 -4.26
C GLU A 34 -7.42 9.83 -4.92
N LEU A 35 -7.66 8.77 -4.14
CA LEU A 35 -8.21 7.50 -4.64
C LEU A 35 -9.61 7.69 -5.23
N TYR A 36 -10.49 8.42 -4.54
CA TYR A 36 -11.85 8.69 -5.00
C TYR A 36 -11.87 9.43 -6.34
N ARG A 37 -11.02 10.45 -6.49
CA ARG A 37 -10.96 11.27 -7.72
C ARG A 37 -10.29 10.53 -8.88
N ARG A 38 -9.22 9.79 -8.59
CA ARG A 38 -8.40 9.12 -9.60
C ARG A 38 -9.05 7.84 -10.13
N TYR A 39 -9.88 7.18 -9.33
CA TYR A 39 -10.53 5.93 -9.68
C TYR A 39 -12.05 5.98 -9.48
N PRO A 40 -12.77 6.78 -10.27
CA PRO A 40 -14.22 6.98 -10.10
C PRO A 40 -15.05 5.71 -10.34
N ASP A 41 -14.49 4.72 -11.04
CA ASP A 41 -15.16 3.45 -11.36
C ASP A 41 -14.96 2.37 -10.28
N LEU A 42 -14.16 2.64 -9.24
CA LEU A 42 -13.94 1.72 -8.13
C LEU A 42 -14.93 1.96 -7.00
N ASP A 43 -15.51 0.89 -6.48
CA ASP A 43 -16.32 0.93 -5.27
C ASP A 43 -15.46 0.89 -3.99
N GLU A 44 -16.11 1.06 -2.83
CA GLU A 44 -15.47 1.05 -1.52
C GLU A 44 -14.69 -0.25 -1.23
N SER A 45 -15.19 -1.40 -1.70
CA SER A 45 -14.57 -2.71 -1.47
C SER A 45 -13.22 -2.83 -2.17
N ARG A 46 -13.02 -2.04 -3.25
CA ARG A 46 -11.78 -1.95 -4.03
C ARG A 46 -10.89 -0.79 -3.58
N LEU A 47 -11.49 0.35 -3.21
CA LEU A 47 -10.78 1.54 -2.72
C LEU A 47 -10.16 1.33 -1.32
N SER A 48 -10.85 0.60 -0.43
CA SER A 48 -10.37 0.41 0.94
C SER A 48 -9.07 -0.41 1.02
N PRO A 49 -8.91 -1.55 0.32
CA PRO A 49 -7.64 -2.27 0.26
C PRO A 49 -6.52 -1.46 -0.39
N LEU A 50 -6.83 -0.66 -1.42
CA LEU A 50 -5.88 0.27 -2.05
C LEU A 50 -5.35 1.27 -1.03
N ARG A 51 -6.25 1.93 -0.29
CA ARG A 51 -5.88 2.86 0.77
C ARG A 51 -4.98 2.20 1.82
N SER A 52 -5.36 1.02 2.30
CA SER A 52 -4.55 0.27 3.29
C SER A 52 -3.17 -0.14 2.75
N GLY A 53 -3.06 -0.39 1.43
CA GLY A 53 -1.78 -0.70 0.78
C GLY A 53 -0.83 0.51 0.70
N ILE A 54 -1.38 1.72 0.62
CA ILE A 54 -0.61 2.97 0.53
C ILE A 54 -0.34 3.55 1.92
N VAL A 55 -1.33 3.47 2.82
CA VAL A 55 -1.29 3.99 4.18
C VAL A 55 -1.14 2.82 5.13
N ASN A 56 0.10 2.34 5.26
CA ASN A 56 0.50 1.40 6.30
C ASN A 56 1.94 1.67 6.74
N MET A 57 2.27 1.20 7.94
CA MET A 57 3.57 1.41 8.57
C MET A 57 4.76 1.13 7.65
N ARG A 58 4.72 0.05 6.85
CA ARG A 58 5.83 -0.30 5.96
C ARG A 58 5.96 0.72 4.83
N ALA A 59 4.87 1.01 4.13
CA ALA A 59 4.85 1.98 3.04
C ALA A 59 5.27 3.38 3.52
N LEU A 60 4.75 3.83 4.66
CA LEU A 60 5.10 5.13 5.24
C LEU A 60 6.57 5.18 5.69
N ALA A 61 7.09 4.12 6.30
CA ALA A 61 8.50 4.03 6.64
C ALA A 61 9.40 4.08 5.40
N ASP A 62 9.01 3.40 4.32
CA ASP A 62 9.77 3.42 3.07
C ASP A 62 9.77 4.83 2.45
N ILE A 63 8.65 5.55 2.46
CA ILE A 63 8.59 6.97 2.07
C ILE A 63 9.51 7.81 2.97
N ALA A 64 9.44 7.64 4.29
CA ALA A 64 10.29 8.37 5.23
C ALA A 64 11.79 8.13 4.97
N ARG A 65 12.19 6.93 4.55
CA ARG A 65 13.57 6.63 4.14
C ARG A 65 13.98 7.39 2.90
N THR A 66 13.11 7.55 1.91
CA THR A 66 13.43 8.38 0.71
C THR A 66 13.75 9.83 1.06
N LEU A 67 13.22 10.32 2.18
CA LEU A 67 13.46 11.66 2.70
C LEU A 67 14.65 11.72 3.69
N ASN A 68 15.32 10.59 3.95
CA ASN A 68 16.31 10.44 5.02
C ASN A 68 15.79 10.91 6.38
N LEU A 69 14.49 10.71 6.64
CA LEU A 69 13.80 11.34 7.76
C LEU A 69 14.38 10.93 9.12
N GLY A 70 14.88 9.70 9.22
CA GLY A 70 15.55 9.16 10.39
C GLY A 70 16.75 9.99 10.85
N GLU A 71 17.46 10.69 9.96
CA GLU A 71 18.59 11.56 10.31
C GLU A 71 18.16 12.82 11.08
N TYR A 72 16.94 13.30 10.84
CA TYR A 72 16.39 14.51 11.45
C TYR A 72 15.63 14.24 12.76
N MET A 73 15.43 12.97 13.11
CA MET A 73 14.77 12.58 14.35
C MET A 73 15.68 12.82 15.56
N ARG A 74 15.13 13.46 16.58
CA ARG A 74 15.76 13.54 17.91
C ARG A 74 15.29 12.35 18.72
N LEU A 75 16.22 11.43 18.98
CA LEU A 75 16.01 10.21 19.75
C LEU A 75 16.78 10.29 21.08
N GLY A 76 16.27 9.60 22.10
CA GLY A 76 17.03 9.31 23.32
C GLY A 76 18.12 8.28 23.04
N LYS A 77 19.18 8.26 23.86
CA LYS A 77 20.34 7.38 23.69
C LYS A 77 19.95 5.90 23.63
N GLY A 78 19.01 5.47 24.47
CA GLY A 78 18.54 4.08 24.47
C GLY A 78 17.89 3.69 23.14
N GLU A 79 17.05 4.58 22.61
CA GLU A 79 16.36 4.36 21.33
C GLU A 79 17.37 4.34 20.17
N GLU A 80 18.33 5.26 20.19
CA GLU A 80 19.44 5.35 19.24
C GLU A 80 20.25 4.05 19.16
N VAL A 81 20.66 3.52 20.32
CA VAL A 81 21.46 2.28 20.42
C VAL A 81 20.73 1.06 19.85
N THR A 82 19.39 1.05 19.93
CA THR A 82 18.56 -0.03 19.36
C THR A 82 18.23 0.15 17.89
N GLY A 83 18.88 1.09 17.19
CA GLY A 83 18.64 1.36 15.77
C GLY A 83 17.33 2.10 15.49
N GLY A 84 16.85 2.91 16.44
CA GLY A 84 15.56 3.62 16.35
C GLY A 84 15.36 4.42 15.06
N ARG A 85 16.44 4.96 14.48
CA ARG A 85 16.39 5.74 13.21
C ARG A 85 15.90 4.96 12.01
N ASP A 86 15.99 3.63 12.03
CA ASP A 86 15.56 2.76 10.94
C ASP A 86 14.37 1.86 11.33
N LYS A 87 13.79 2.07 12.52
CA LYS A 87 12.57 1.34 12.91
C LYS A 87 11.38 1.85 12.11
N ASN A 88 10.65 0.92 11.48
CA ASN A 88 9.50 1.26 10.65
C ASN A 88 8.43 2.08 11.40
N SER A 89 8.14 1.73 12.65
CA SER A 89 7.17 2.47 13.45
C SER A 89 7.60 3.93 13.63
N LEU A 90 8.83 4.17 14.08
CA LEU A 90 9.34 5.52 14.32
C LEU A 90 9.39 6.36 13.04
N LEU A 91 9.77 5.75 11.92
CA LEU A 91 9.80 6.44 10.63
C LEU A 91 8.40 6.79 10.11
N ALA A 92 7.43 5.88 10.27
CA ALA A 92 6.04 6.14 9.91
C ALA A 92 5.44 7.27 10.77
N ASP A 93 5.56 7.17 12.09
CA ASP A 93 5.07 8.17 13.04
C ASP A 93 5.71 9.55 12.77
N ALA A 94 6.99 9.57 12.41
CA ALA A 94 7.71 10.78 12.06
C ALA A 94 7.22 11.41 10.75
N LEU A 95 6.87 10.60 9.75
CA LEU A 95 6.30 11.09 8.49
C LEU A 95 4.90 11.67 8.73
N GLU A 96 4.06 11.00 9.50
CA GLU A 96 2.74 11.51 9.89
C GLU A 96 2.88 12.84 10.66
N ALA A 97 3.79 12.91 11.63
CA ALA A 97 4.05 14.15 12.35
C ALA A 97 4.53 15.29 11.43
N LEU A 98 5.35 14.98 10.41
CA LEU A 98 5.77 15.95 9.40
C LEU A 98 4.56 16.47 8.60
N ILE A 99 3.67 15.57 8.17
CA ILE A 99 2.43 15.94 7.46
C ILE A 99 1.54 16.82 8.34
N GLY A 100 1.37 16.46 9.62
CA GLY A 100 0.62 17.26 10.59
C GLY A 100 1.21 18.66 10.76
N ALA A 101 2.55 18.79 10.79
CA ALA A 101 3.23 20.07 10.85
C ALA A 101 3.01 20.92 9.58
N VAL A 102 3.18 20.32 8.40
CA VAL A 102 2.93 21.00 7.11
C VAL A 102 1.48 21.49 7.02
N TYR A 103 0.52 20.68 7.47
CA TYR A 103 -0.88 21.08 7.50
C TYR A 103 -1.15 22.28 8.41
N LEU A 104 -0.58 22.29 9.63
CA LEU A 104 -0.75 23.41 10.55
C LEU A 104 -0.09 24.71 10.05
N GLU A 105 1.07 24.59 9.40
CA GLU A 105 1.84 25.75 8.95
C GLU A 105 1.34 26.31 7.61
N SER A 106 0.95 25.43 6.68
CA SER A 106 0.70 25.78 5.27
C SER A 106 -0.73 25.47 4.80
N GLY A 107 -1.57 24.84 5.63
CA GLY A 107 -2.95 24.52 5.33
C GLY A 107 -3.14 23.31 4.41
N MET A 108 -4.40 22.94 4.18
CA MET A 108 -4.78 21.71 3.47
C MET A 108 -4.23 21.65 2.03
N ALA A 109 -4.31 22.73 1.26
CA ALA A 109 -3.90 22.70 -0.14
C ALA A 109 -2.42 22.32 -0.33
N ILE A 110 -1.53 22.87 0.51
CA ILE A 110 -0.10 22.54 0.46
C ILE A 110 0.15 21.14 1.01
N ALA A 111 -0.51 20.76 2.11
CA ALA A 111 -0.43 19.40 2.64
C ALA A 111 -0.85 18.35 1.59
N SER A 112 -1.95 18.57 0.87
CA SER A 112 -2.39 17.72 -0.24
C SER A 112 -1.33 17.59 -1.32
N SER A 113 -0.76 18.71 -1.79
CA SER A 113 0.29 18.68 -2.82
C SER A 113 1.53 17.90 -2.38
N VAL A 114 1.95 18.07 -1.12
CA VAL A 114 3.10 17.34 -0.55
C VAL A 114 2.77 15.86 -0.47
N VAL A 115 1.64 15.49 0.12
CA VAL A 115 1.23 14.09 0.28
C VAL A 115 1.07 13.40 -1.07
N SER A 116 0.37 14.00 -2.04
CA SER A 116 0.22 13.40 -3.38
C SER A 116 1.57 13.16 -4.07
N THR A 117 2.54 14.06 -3.87
CA THR A 117 3.91 13.87 -4.39
C THR A 117 4.62 12.69 -3.71
N LEU A 118 4.50 12.57 -2.39
CA LEU A 118 5.17 11.52 -1.61
C LEU A 118 4.58 10.13 -1.86
N ILE A 119 3.26 10.01 -1.96
CA ILE A 119 2.59 8.71 -2.14
C ILE A 119 2.53 8.27 -3.61
N GLY A 120 2.74 9.18 -4.56
CA GLY A 120 2.60 8.91 -6.00
C GLY A 120 3.30 7.63 -6.47
N PRO A 121 4.61 7.44 -6.17
CA PRO A 121 5.32 6.23 -6.55
C PRO A 121 4.73 4.95 -5.92
N THR A 122 4.32 5.01 -4.66
CA THR A 122 3.69 3.87 -3.95
C THR A 122 2.34 3.53 -4.56
N LEU A 123 1.54 4.54 -4.92
CA LEU A 123 0.24 4.36 -5.57
C LEU A 123 0.40 3.74 -6.97
N GLU A 124 1.37 4.22 -7.76
CA GLU A 124 1.66 3.68 -9.09
C GLU A 124 2.12 2.21 -9.02
N ASP A 125 3.00 1.88 -8.07
CA ASP A 125 3.45 0.51 -7.84
C ASP A 125 2.29 -0.39 -7.36
N ALA A 126 1.44 0.10 -6.46
CA ALA A 126 0.26 -0.63 -6.01
C ALA A 126 -0.68 -0.96 -7.18
N MET A 127 -0.94 0.01 -8.06
CA MET A 127 -1.77 -0.21 -9.25
C MET A 127 -1.13 -1.12 -10.28
N ALA A 128 0.17 -1.00 -10.55
CA ALA A 128 0.89 -1.92 -11.44
C ALA A 128 0.84 -3.37 -10.91
N LYS A 129 0.85 -3.52 -9.58
CA LYS A 129 0.62 -4.80 -8.88
C LYS A 129 -0.86 -5.19 -8.78
N GLY A 130 -1.76 -4.38 -9.32
CA GLY A 130 -3.18 -4.66 -9.43
C GLY A 130 -3.95 -4.53 -8.13
N ALA A 131 -3.39 -3.81 -7.14
CA ALA A 131 -4.13 -3.41 -5.97
C ALA A 131 -5.38 -2.68 -6.43
N GLY A 132 -6.55 -3.15 -5.99
CA GLY A 132 -7.83 -2.60 -6.40
C GLY A 132 -8.47 -3.27 -7.61
N LEU A 133 -7.88 -4.25 -8.30
CA LEU A 133 -8.65 -5.15 -9.18
C LEU A 133 -9.06 -6.41 -8.41
N ASP A 134 -10.35 -6.65 -8.30
CA ASP A 134 -10.80 -8.00 -7.95
C ASP A 134 -10.65 -8.91 -9.18
N GLY A 135 -9.40 -9.35 -9.45
CA GLY A 135 -9.06 -10.16 -10.62
C GLY A 135 -9.94 -11.40 -10.76
N LYS A 136 -10.35 -12.03 -9.66
CA LYS A 136 -11.23 -13.20 -9.71
C LYS A 136 -12.63 -12.84 -10.17
N SER A 137 -13.23 -11.83 -9.55
CA SER A 137 -14.58 -11.37 -9.91
C SER A 137 -14.59 -10.80 -11.33
N ALA A 138 -13.59 -9.99 -11.70
CA ALA A 138 -13.45 -9.44 -13.06
C ALA A 138 -13.26 -10.54 -14.12
N LEU A 139 -12.41 -11.55 -13.85
CA LEU A 139 -12.24 -12.67 -14.76
C LEU A 139 -13.51 -13.53 -14.86
N GLN A 140 -14.22 -13.73 -13.74
CA GLN A 140 -15.47 -14.47 -13.73
C GLN A 140 -16.56 -13.78 -14.53
N GLU A 141 -16.70 -12.46 -14.40
CA GLU A 141 -17.64 -11.66 -15.19
C GLU A 141 -17.30 -11.70 -16.68
N LEU A 142 -16.02 -11.54 -17.03
CA LEU A 142 -15.55 -11.62 -18.42
C LEU A 142 -15.82 -13.00 -19.03
N ALA A 143 -15.43 -14.07 -18.33
CA ALA A 143 -15.65 -15.44 -18.80
C ALA A 143 -17.14 -15.78 -18.93
N ALA A 144 -17.99 -15.30 -18.01
CA ALA A 144 -19.43 -15.46 -18.10
C ALA A 144 -20.03 -14.71 -19.31
N ALA A 145 -19.59 -13.46 -19.55
CA ALA A 145 -20.04 -12.66 -20.69
C ALA A 145 -19.68 -13.30 -22.04
N GLU A 146 -18.56 -14.02 -22.12
CA GLU A 146 -18.12 -14.74 -23.32
C GLU A 146 -18.64 -16.19 -23.40
N GLY A 147 -19.46 -16.64 -22.44
CA GLY A 147 -20.01 -18.00 -22.41
C GLY A 147 -18.96 -19.09 -22.12
N LYS A 148 -17.83 -18.73 -21.52
CA LYS A 148 -16.68 -19.62 -21.22
C LYS A 148 -16.78 -20.34 -19.87
N GLY A 149 -17.85 -20.11 -19.10
CA GLY A 149 -18.06 -20.71 -17.79
C GLY A 149 -17.22 -20.04 -16.69
N ALA A 150 -17.21 -20.64 -15.49
CA ALA A 150 -16.45 -20.10 -14.36
C ALA A 150 -14.95 -20.44 -14.48
N PRO A 151 -14.04 -19.48 -14.22
CA PRO A 151 -12.60 -19.76 -14.19
C PRO A 151 -12.22 -20.77 -13.09
N GLU A 152 -11.26 -21.63 -13.38
CA GLU A 152 -10.68 -22.58 -12.42
C GLU A 152 -9.23 -22.19 -12.09
N TYR A 153 -8.73 -22.63 -10.94
CA TYR A 153 -7.37 -22.30 -10.49
C TYR A 153 -6.61 -23.56 -10.08
N LEU A 154 -5.48 -23.82 -10.73
CA LEU A 154 -4.54 -24.87 -10.36
C LEU A 154 -3.44 -24.27 -9.51
N VAL A 155 -3.31 -24.71 -8.26
CA VAL A 155 -2.35 -24.13 -7.30
C VAL A 155 -1.31 -25.16 -6.89
N THR A 156 -0.05 -24.74 -6.95
CA THR A 156 1.09 -25.46 -6.39
C THR A 156 1.72 -24.66 -5.25
N GLU A 157 2.27 -25.35 -4.25
CA GLU A 157 2.96 -24.74 -3.12
C GLU A 157 4.39 -25.28 -2.98
N THR A 158 5.31 -24.42 -2.56
CA THR A 158 6.72 -24.74 -2.34
C THR A 158 7.24 -24.03 -1.09
N GLY A 159 8.36 -24.49 -0.54
CA GLY A 159 8.99 -23.89 0.65
C GLY A 159 8.52 -24.48 1.99
N PRO A 160 9.19 -24.13 3.11
CA PRO A 160 8.86 -24.60 4.44
C PRO A 160 7.59 -23.94 4.99
N ASP A 161 6.95 -24.53 6.01
CA ASP A 161 5.66 -24.04 6.54
C ASP A 161 5.64 -22.55 6.97
N HIS A 162 6.80 -22.02 7.39
CA HIS A 162 6.95 -20.63 7.81
C HIS A 162 7.34 -19.66 6.68
N ASP A 163 7.61 -20.17 5.48
CA ASP A 163 7.96 -19.38 4.29
C ASP A 163 7.46 -20.07 3.00
N LYS A 164 6.17 -20.44 3.01
CA LYS A 164 5.53 -21.02 1.83
C LYS A 164 5.41 -19.98 0.71
N SER A 165 5.61 -20.45 -0.52
CA SER A 165 5.37 -19.70 -1.74
C SER A 165 4.39 -20.47 -2.62
N PHE A 166 3.41 -19.78 -3.17
CA PHE A 166 2.32 -20.34 -3.95
C PHE A 166 2.39 -19.86 -5.39
N VAL A 167 2.06 -20.75 -6.32
CA VAL A 167 1.91 -20.44 -7.74
C VAL A 167 0.54 -20.94 -8.18
N ALA A 168 -0.28 -20.06 -8.73
CA ALA A 168 -1.61 -20.35 -9.24
C ALA A 168 -1.66 -20.14 -10.75
N VAL A 169 -2.31 -21.05 -11.47
CA VAL A 169 -2.61 -20.92 -12.90
C VAL A 169 -4.11 -20.72 -13.07
N ALA A 170 -4.51 -19.61 -13.69
CA ALA A 170 -5.89 -19.29 -14.04
C ALA A 170 -6.28 -20.00 -15.34
N MET A 171 -7.29 -20.86 -15.24
CA MET A 171 -7.83 -21.65 -16.33
C MET A 171 -9.19 -21.07 -16.75
N VAL A 172 -9.39 -20.82 -18.04
CA VAL A 172 -10.68 -20.35 -18.60
C VAL A 172 -11.06 -21.26 -19.76
N ALA A 173 -12.27 -21.83 -19.74
CA ALA A 173 -12.72 -22.82 -20.73
C ALA A 173 -11.73 -24.00 -20.96
N GLY A 174 -11.01 -24.40 -19.91
CA GLY A 174 -10.01 -25.47 -19.97
C GLY A 174 -8.63 -25.07 -20.48
N GLU A 175 -8.42 -23.80 -20.85
CA GLU A 175 -7.13 -23.27 -21.30
C GLU A 175 -6.41 -22.53 -20.19
N ALA A 176 -5.10 -22.75 -20.07
CA ALA A 176 -4.24 -22.01 -19.14
C ALA A 176 -3.95 -20.62 -19.69
N ILE A 177 -4.53 -19.59 -19.07
CA ILE A 177 -4.44 -18.21 -19.56
C ILE A 177 -3.25 -17.48 -18.95
N ALA A 178 -3.08 -17.56 -17.62
CA ALA A 178 -2.03 -16.84 -16.92
C ALA A 178 -1.63 -17.51 -15.60
N GLU A 179 -0.40 -17.23 -15.16
CA GLU A 179 0.14 -17.66 -13.87
C GLU A 179 0.29 -16.45 -12.93
N GLY A 180 0.10 -16.66 -11.63
CA GLY A 180 0.36 -15.69 -10.58
C GLY A 180 1.01 -16.33 -9.35
N ASP A 181 2.03 -15.69 -8.82
CA ASP A 181 2.74 -16.06 -7.60
C ASP A 181 2.26 -15.27 -6.37
N GLY A 182 2.47 -15.81 -5.17
CA GLY A 182 2.10 -15.13 -3.92
C GLY A 182 2.60 -15.82 -2.66
N LYS A 183 2.55 -15.11 -1.52
CA LYS A 183 2.88 -15.66 -0.19
C LYS A 183 1.69 -16.35 0.46
N SER A 184 0.52 -16.28 -0.16
CA SER A 184 -0.64 -17.10 0.16
C SER A 184 -1.31 -17.62 -1.11
N LYS A 185 -2.06 -18.73 -1.00
CA LYS A 185 -2.92 -19.24 -2.08
C LYS A 185 -3.84 -18.15 -2.64
N ARG A 186 -4.42 -17.32 -1.76
CA ARG A 186 -5.30 -16.21 -2.15
C ARG A 186 -4.58 -15.17 -3.02
N GLU A 187 -3.38 -14.76 -2.62
CA GLU A 187 -2.58 -13.79 -3.39
C GLU A 187 -2.21 -14.33 -4.78
N ALA A 188 -1.72 -15.58 -4.84
CA ALA A 188 -1.34 -16.23 -6.09
C ALA A 188 -2.52 -16.31 -7.06
N GLU A 189 -3.69 -16.79 -6.59
CA GLU A 189 -4.89 -16.88 -7.41
C GLU A 189 -5.39 -15.51 -7.87
N GLN A 190 -5.33 -14.49 -7.02
CA GLN A 190 -5.74 -13.13 -7.37
C GLN A 190 -4.86 -12.53 -8.48
N LEU A 191 -3.54 -12.75 -8.38
CA LEU A 191 -2.58 -12.29 -9.38
C LEU A 191 -2.78 -13.03 -10.71
N ALA A 192 -2.99 -14.35 -10.67
CA ALA A 192 -3.27 -15.16 -11.86
C ALA A 192 -4.56 -14.69 -12.54
N ALA A 193 -5.62 -14.48 -11.75
CA ALA A 193 -6.91 -14.01 -12.24
C ALA A 193 -6.81 -12.65 -12.93
N ARG A 194 -6.09 -11.71 -12.31
CA ARG A 194 -5.83 -10.39 -12.87
C ARG A 194 -5.10 -10.45 -14.20
N ARG A 195 -3.98 -11.19 -14.27
CA ARG A 195 -3.20 -11.32 -15.51
C ARG A 195 -4.05 -11.96 -16.62
N ALA A 196 -4.85 -12.97 -16.28
CA ALA A 196 -5.77 -13.58 -17.24
C ALA A 196 -6.83 -12.59 -17.73
N TYR A 197 -7.40 -11.77 -16.84
CA TYR A 197 -8.34 -10.72 -17.22
C TYR A 197 -7.70 -9.68 -18.14
N GLU A 198 -6.48 -9.20 -17.82
CA GLU A 198 -5.73 -8.27 -18.65
C GLU A 198 -5.46 -8.85 -20.06
N ILE A 199 -5.08 -10.12 -20.16
CA ILE A 199 -4.85 -10.80 -21.45
C ILE A 199 -6.14 -10.89 -22.27
N LEU A 200 -7.25 -11.28 -21.65
CA LEU A 200 -8.52 -11.53 -22.34
C LEU A 200 -9.32 -10.26 -22.65
N SER A 201 -9.09 -9.17 -21.91
CA SER A 201 -9.78 -7.89 -22.11
C SER A 201 -9.17 -7.02 -23.22
N LEU A 202 -7.97 -7.35 -23.71
CA LEU A 202 -7.35 -6.67 -24.84
C LEU A 202 -8.03 -7.08 -26.17
N PRO A 203 -8.39 -6.13 -27.06
CA PRO A 203 -8.97 -6.46 -28.35
C PRO A 203 -7.96 -7.27 -29.17
N THR A 204 -8.37 -8.43 -29.64
CA THR A 204 -7.57 -9.22 -30.58
C THR A 204 -7.48 -8.42 -31.89
N THR A 205 -6.34 -7.77 -32.14
CA THR A 205 -6.04 -7.20 -33.46
C THR A 205 -6.03 -8.34 -34.48
N ASN A 206 -7.11 -8.45 -35.25
CA ASN A 206 -7.16 -9.21 -36.50
C ASN A 206 -6.73 -8.31 -37.66
#